data_AF-B4D689-F1
#
_entry.id   AF-B4D689-F1
#
_cell.length_a   1.000
_cell.length_b   1.000
_cell.length_c   1.000
_cell.angle_alpha   90.00
_cell.angle_beta   90.00
_cell.angle_gamma   90.00
#
_symmetry.space_group_name_H-M   'P 1'
#
loop_
_entity.id
_entity.type
_entity.pdbx_description
1 polymer ?
#
loop_
_entity_poly.entity_id
_entity_poly.type
_entity_poly.pdbx_seq_one_letter_code
_entity_poly.pdbx_strand_id
1 'polypeptide(L)'
;MPLADRGECEILATVVSVRDPNSAATVDAINTYYGRPNLPLGMVKGAGVLEKSRYVSHIAADFPNHVKSAEDVPDATHIYRAVLEKQPDHSVTIVTVGYLTNLKNLLELPEKHGHVSGLDLVKAKVAKWVCMGGNFIGMPPKDDLKLGNVNFQRDAASAFDVIHHWPGAVVFVGREIGSVPSGLTAGACLAQTPADNPVRMAYFHYFGGQKNRHVADIVTTLYAVRGLRDYWDMSTSGTMDLHENMTFEWQPKADASQSYLLKKLPDGHPNDRYIESVLNELLTQPPQHRAP
;
A
#
# COMPACT_ATOMS: atom_id res chain seq x y z
N MET A 1 11.06 2.17 -1.74
CA MET A 1 12.40 2.21 -2.37
C MET A 1 13.53 2.22 -1.35
N PRO A 2 13.61 3.16 -0.38
CA PRO A 2 14.76 3.23 0.53
C PRO A 2 15.02 1.96 1.35
N LEU A 3 13.97 1.27 1.79
CA LEU A 3 14.08 -0.02 2.50
C LEU A 3 14.70 -1.11 1.62
N ALA A 4 14.39 -1.14 0.32
CA ALA A 4 14.99 -2.09 -0.62
C ALA A 4 16.45 -1.72 -0.92
N ASP A 5 16.79 -0.43 -0.99
CA ASP A 5 18.18 0.04 -1.09
C ASP A 5 19.02 -0.31 0.16
N ARG A 6 18.37 -0.49 1.31
CA ARG A 6 19.03 -1.00 2.54
C ARG A 6 19.14 -2.52 2.57
N GLY A 7 18.65 -3.23 1.54
CA GLY A 7 18.60 -4.68 1.52
C GLY A 7 17.59 -5.28 2.50
N GLU A 8 16.64 -4.49 3.02
CA GLU A 8 15.64 -4.97 3.99
C GLU A 8 14.46 -5.69 3.33
N CYS A 9 14.24 -5.47 2.03
CA CYS A 9 13.25 -6.19 1.23
C CYS A 9 13.62 -6.22 -0.26
N GLU A 10 13.02 -7.16 -0.98
CA GLU A 10 12.99 -7.18 -2.44
C GLU A 10 11.62 -6.72 -2.93
N ILE A 11 11.60 -5.76 -3.86
CA ILE A 11 10.35 -5.33 -4.50
C ILE A 11 10.15 -6.21 -5.72
N LEU A 12 9.12 -7.06 -5.67
CA LEU A 12 8.85 -7.99 -6.78
C LEU A 12 8.09 -7.34 -7.94
N ALA A 13 7.23 -6.36 -7.63
CA ALA A 13 6.44 -5.59 -8.58
C ALA A 13 5.86 -4.35 -7.92
N THR A 14 5.44 -3.39 -8.76
CA THR A 14 4.61 -2.25 -8.36
C THR A 14 3.38 -2.22 -9.25
N VAL A 15 2.18 -2.25 -8.67
CA VAL A 15 0.93 -2.22 -9.45
C VAL A 15 0.05 -1.04 -9.06
N VAL A 16 -0.69 -0.52 -10.03
CA VAL A 16 -1.57 0.64 -9.88
C VAL A 16 -3.03 0.17 -9.83
N SER A 17 -3.80 0.64 -8.85
CA SER A 17 -5.23 0.31 -8.68
C SER A 17 -6.20 1.43 -9.05
N VAL A 18 -5.70 2.55 -9.60
CA VAL A 18 -6.49 3.67 -10.11
C VAL A 18 -6.33 3.80 -11.62
N ARG A 19 -7.37 4.27 -12.31
CA ARG A 19 -7.43 4.39 -13.77
C ARG A 19 -6.96 5.74 -14.34
N ASP A 20 -6.28 6.56 -13.54
CA ASP A 20 -5.69 7.81 -14.07
C ASP A 20 -4.60 7.46 -15.10
N PRO A 21 -4.67 8.00 -16.33
CA PRO A 21 -3.79 7.62 -17.43
C PRO A 21 -2.29 7.90 -17.15
N ASN A 22 -1.97 8.77 -16.20
CA ASN A 22 -0.57 9.11 -15.88
C ASN A 22 -0.04 8.33 -14.67
N SER A 23 -0.87 7.52 -13.99
CA SER A 23 -0.44 6.84 -12.76
C SER A 23 0.64 5.80 -13.00
N ALA A 24 0.54 5.00 -14.06
CA ALA A 24 1.57 4.00 -14.36
C ALA A 24 2.91 4.67 -14.73
N ALA A 25 2.90 5.71 -15.56
CA ALA A 25 4.09 6.49 -15.89
C ALA A 25 4.72 7.16 -14.65
N THR A 26 3.91 7.65 -13.72
CA THR A 26 4.39 8.20 -12.44
C THR A 26 5.10 7.16 -11.59
N VAL A 27 4.52 5.95 -11.47
CA VAL A 27 5.15 4.85 -10.73
C VAL A 27 6.46 4.43 -11.41
N ASP A 28 6.47 4.32 -12.73
CA ASP A 28 7.67 3.99 -13.49
C ASP A 28 8.78 5.05 -13.34
N ALA A 29 8.43 6.33 -13.33
CA ALA A 29 9.37 7.43 -13.08
C ALA A 29 10.01 7.32 -11.69
N ILE A 30 9.23 7.01 -10.67
CA ILE A 30 9.74 6.78 -9.31
C ILE A 30 10.63 5.54 -9.27
N ASN A 31 10.20 4.43 -9.89
CA ASN A 31 11.00 3.20 -9.98
C ASN A 31 12.34 3.46 -10.67
N THR A 32 12.32 4.15 -11.81
CA THR A 32 13.51 4.53 -12.59
C THR A 32 14.45 5.42 -11.79
N TYR A 33 13.93 6.44 -11.12
CA TYR A 33 14.73 7.32 -10.26
C TYR A 33 15.46 6.56 -9.15
N TYR A 34 14.80 5.56 -8.56
CA TYR A 34 15.39 4.69 -7.54
C TYR A 34 16.12 3.46 -8.12
N GLY A 35 16.60 3.54 -9.36
CA GLY A 35 17.49 2.54 -9.97
C GLY A 35 16.81 1.22 -10.34
N ARG A 36 15.48 1.22 -10.49
CA ARG A 36 14.66 0.02 -10.73
C ARG A 36 13.75 0.16 -11.96
N PRO A 37 14.26 0.57 -13.13
CA PRO A 37 13.44 0.82 -14.33
C PRO A 37 12.76 -0.45 -14.88
N ASN A 38 13.24 -1.63 -14.52
CA ASN A 38 12.73 -2.91 -15.02
C ASN A 38 11.79 -3.63 -14.04
N LEU A 39 11.34 -2.96 -12.96
CA LEU A 39 10.37 -3.57 -12.05
C LEU A 39 9.09 -3.90 -12.80
N PRO A 40 8.54 -5.11 -12.64
CA PRO A 40 7.24 -5.44 -13.19
C PRO A 40 6.19 -4.42 -12.76
N LEU A 41 5.56 -3.79 -13.74
CA LEU A 41 4.57 -2.75 -13.57
C LEU A 41 3.27 -3.14 -14.27
N GLY A 42 2.17 -2.98 -13.54
CA GLY A 42 0.82 -3.24 -14.04
C GLY A 42 -0.14 -2.17 -13.59
N MET A 43 -1.26 -2.02 -14.30
CA MET A 43 -2.33 -1.11 -13.95
C MET A 43 -3.67 -1.81 -14.06
N VAL A 44 -4.61 -1.48 -13.17
CA VAL A 44 -5.98 -2.00 -13.22
C VAL A 44 -6.59 -1.77 -14.60
N LYS A 45 -7.17 -2.83 -15.19
CA LYS A 45 -7.91 -2.76 -16.46
C LYS A 45 -9.38 -3.07 -16.23
N GLY A 46 -10.22 -2.60 -17.16
CA GLY A 46 -11.67 -2.78 -17.08
C GLY A 46 -12.29 -1.92 -15.98
N ALA A 47 -13.18 -2.52 -15.17
CA ALA A 47 -13.79 -1.84 -14.04
C ALA A 47 -12.74 -1.52 -12.96
N GLY A 48 -12.83 -0.34 -12.37
CA GLY A 48 -11.89 0.14 -11.36
C GLY A 48 -12.07 1.63 -11.12
N VAL A 49 -11.52 2.13 -10.03
CA VAL A 49 -11.68 3.54 -9.63
C VAL A 49 -10.97 4.44 -10.62
N LEU A 50 -11.69 5.45 -11.14
CA LEU A 50 -11.12 6.56 -11.87
C LEU A 50 -11.12 7.80 -10.97
N GLU A 51 -9.94 8.20 -10.51
CA GLU A 51 -9.76 9.39 -9.68
C GLU A 51 -8.61 10.21 -10.26
N LYS A 52 -8.84 11.50 -10.51
CA LYS A 52 -7.79 12.40 -11.00
C LYS A 52 -6.82 12.75 -9.89
N SER A 53 -5.52 12.73 -10.16
CA SER A 53 -4.50 13.21 -9.23
C SER A 53 -3.96 14.59 -9.61
N ARG A 54 -3.52 15.35 -8.60
CA ARG A 54 -2.95 16.70 -8.74
C ARG A 54 -1.49 16.71 -9.20
N TYR A 55 -0.80 15.58 -9.13
CA TYR A 55 0.65 15.52 -9.37
C TYR A 55 1.06 14.53 -10.45
N VAL A 56 0.26 13.48 -10.71
CA VAL A 56 0.68 12.37 -11.58
C VAL A 56 1.01 12.83 -13.01
N SER A 57 0.25 13.78 -13.57
CA SER A 57 0.53 14.30 -14.91
C SER A 57 1.85 15.08 -14.96
N HIS A 58 2.21 15.79 -13.89
CA HIS A 58 3.49 16.49 -13.80
C HIS A 58 4.64 15.49 -13.73
N ILE A 59 4.52 14.47 -12.88
CA ILE A 59 5.60 13.49 -12.73
C ILE A 59 5.79 12.66 -14.00
N ALA A 60 4.70 12.24 -14.64
CA ALA A 60 4.78 11.51 -15.91
C ALA A 60 5.41 12.32 -17.05
N ALA A 61 5.22 13.64 -17.06
CA ALA A 61 5.76 14.52 -18.09
C ALA A 61 7.22 14.94 -17.83
N ASP A 62 7.56 15.24 -16.57
CA ASP A 62 8.81 15.92 -16.22
C ASP A 62 9.96 14.95 -15.88
N PHE A 63 9.68 13.65 -15.70
CA PHE A 63 10.66 12.66 -15.25
C PHE A 63 10.81 11.48 -16.21
N PRO A 64 12.04 10.94 -16.40
CA PRO A 64 12.28 9.78 -17.25
C PRO A 64 11.42 8.58 -16.84
N ASN A 65 10.71 8.01 -17.80
CA ASN A 65 9.92 6.80 -17.67
C ASN A 65 9.74 6.12 -19.04
N HIS A 66 9.35 4.84 -19.01
CA HIS A 66 9.22 3.97 -20.19
C HIS A 66 7.75 3.80 -20.63
N VAL A 67 6.80 4.36 -19.89
CA VAL A 67 5.37 4.17 -20.12
C VAL A 67 4.88 5.22 -21.12
N LYS A 68 4.59 4.78 -22.35
CA LYS A 68 4.06 5.65 -23.41
C LYS A 68 2.58 5.97 -23.21
N SER A 69 1.81 5.01 -22.72
CA SER A 69 0.38 5.12 -22.49
C SER A 69 -0.05 4.11 -21.42
N ALA A 70 -1.12 4.43 -20.69
CA ALA A 70 -1.70 3.53 -19.69
C ALA A 70 -2.22 2.23 -20.32
N GLU A 71 -2.66 2.27 -21.58
CA GLU A 71 -3.15 1.14 -22.34
C GLU A 71 -2.06 0.10 -22.60
N ASP A 72 -0.82 0.54 -22.85
CA ASP A 72 0.35 -0.31 -23.15
C ASP A 72 0.87 -1.09 -21.94
N VAL A 73 0.56 -0.64 -20.72
CA VAL A 73 0.98 -1.32 -19.49
C VAL A 73 0.11 -2.57 -19.28
N PRO A 74 0.67 -3.73 -18.89
CA PRO A 74 -0.10 -4.94 -18.61
C PRO A 74 -1.16 -4.74 -17.53
N ASP A 75 -2.18 -5.60 -17.55
CA ASP A 75 -3.13 -5.70 -16.45
C ASP A 75 -2.41 -6.08 -15.14
N ALA A 76 -2.65 -5.32 -14.07
CA ALA A 76 -2.14 -5.59 -12.73
C ALA A 76 -2.42 -7.03 -12.27
N THR A 77 -3.57 -7.60 -12.64
CA THR A 77 -3.93 -8.98 -12.31
C THR A 77 -2.99 -10.00 -12.97
N HIS A 78 -2.55 -9.75 -14.21
CA HIS A 78 -1.56 -10.60 -14.87
C HIS A 78 -0.15 -10.43 -14.27
N ILE A 79 0.21 -9.21 -13.84
CA ILE A 79 1.47 -8.99 -13.12
C ILE A 79 1.50 -9.75 -11.80
N TYR A 80 0.42 -9.70 -11.00
CA TYR A 80 0.32 -10.48 -9.77
C TYR A 80 0.53 -11.97 -10.04
N ARG A 81 -0.19 -12.55 -11.00
CA ARG A 81 -0.03 -13.98 -11.34
C ARG A 81 1.41 -14.31 -11.74
N ALA A 82 1.96 -13.58 -12.72
CA ALA A 82 3.28 -13.84 -13.27
C ALA A 82 4.40 -13.72 -12.23
N VAL A 83 4.24 -12.85 -11.23
CA VAL A 83 5.17 -12.69 -10.12
C VAL A 83 4.99 -13.82 -9.11
N LEU A 84 3.78 -14.03 -8.60
CA LEU A 84 3.49 -15.01 -7.55
C LEU A 84 3.85 -16.44 -7.98
N GLU A 85 3.57 -16.83 -9.23
CA GLU A 85 3.88 -18.18 -9.76
C GLU A 85 5.39 -18.50 -9.72
N LYS A 86 6.25 -17.48 -9.72
CA LYS A 86 7.71 -17.63 -9.68
C LYS A 86 8.28 -17.65 -8.27
N GLN A 87 7.48 -17.36 -7.26
CA GLN A 87 7.95 -17.28 -5.88
C GLN A 87 7.79 -18.62 -5.15
N PRO A 88 8.64 -18.89 -4.14
CA PRO A 88 8.40 -19.96 -3.19
C PRO A 88 7.05 -19.80 -2.49
N ASP A 89 6.48 -20.92 -2.04
CA ASP A 89 5.25 -20.89 -1.25
C ASP A 89 5.47 -20.12 0.06
N HIS A 90 4.43 -19.41 0.50
CA HIS A 90 4.42 -18.59 1.72
C HIS A 90 5.60 -17.62 1.87
N SER A 91 6.09 -17.05 0.77
CA SER A 91 7.22 -16.12 0.77
C SER A 91 6.84 -14.67 0.49
N VAL A 92 5.68 -14.43 -0.13
CA VAL A 92 5.33 -13.09 -0.61
C VAL A 92 4.51 -12.32 0.42
N THR A 93 4.89 -11.08 0.70
CA THR A 93 4.02 -10.11 1.38
C THR A 93 3.39 -9.19 0.36
N ILE A 94 2.06 -9.13 0.34
CA ILE A 94 1.31 -8.15 -0.48
C ILE A 94 1.03 -6.92 0.37
N VAL A 95 1.24 -5.72 -0.19
CA VAL A 95 0.96 -4.45 0.48
C VAL A 95 -0.04 -3.65 -0.35
N THR A 96 -1.19 -3.29 0.21
CA THR A 96 -2.16 -2.42 -0.45
C THR A 96 -2.29 -1.10 0.30
N VAL A 97 -2.00 -0.02 -0.42
CA VAL A 97 -2.17 1.37 0.04
C VAL A 97 -3.16 2.14 -0.86
N GLY A 98 -4.06 1.40 -1.50
CA GLY A 98 -5.05 1.90 -2.44
C GLY A 98 -6.20 0.92 -2.58
N TYR A 99 -6.96 1.03 -3.66
CA TYR A 99 -8.19 0.26 -3.88
C TYR A 99 -7.92 -1.23 -4.13
N LEU A 100 -8.88 -2.07 -3.74
CA LEU A 100 -8.74 -3.53 -3.72
C LEU A 100 -9.19 -4.23 -5.01
N THR A 101 -9.55 -3.48 -6.06
CA THR A 101 -9.96 -4.03 -7.37
C THR A 101 -8.96 -5.03 -7.93
N ASN A 102 -7.65 -4.75 -7.83
CA ASN A 102 -6.62 -5.65 -8.32
C ASN A 102 -6.58 -6.99 -7.57
N LEU A 103 -6.79 -6.98 -6.25
CA LEU A 103 -6.84 -8.21 -5.46
C LEU A 103 -8.14 -8.97 -5.72
N LYS A 104 -9.27 -8.28 -5.86
CA LYS A 104 -10.55 -8.87 -6.24
C LYS A 104 -10.42 -9.62 -7.57
N ASN A 105 -9.92 -8.93 -8.60
CA ASN A 105 -9.69 -9.53 -9.91
C ASN A 105 -8.68 -10.69 -9.85
N LEU A 106 -7.64 -10.61 -8.99
CA LEU A 106 -6.70 -11.70 -8.76
C LEU A 106 -7.40 -12.93 -8.18
N LEU A 107 -8.21 -12.77 -7.12
CA LEU A 107 -8.91 -13.88 -6.47
C LEU A 107 -9.92 -14.57 -7.40
N GLU A 108 -10.57 -13.80 -8.28
CA GLU A 108 -11.55 -14.29 -9.27
C GLU A 108 -10.94 -14.98 -10.49
N LEU A 109 -9.61 -14.94 -10.66
CA LEU A 109 -8.99 -15.62 -11.79
C LEU A 109 -9.30 -17.12 -11.73
N PRO A 110 -9.90 -17.72 -12.78
CA PRO A 110 -10.18 -19.14 -12.80
C PRO A 110 -8.89 -19.94 -12.98
N GLU A 111 -8.95 -21.23 -12.63
CA GLU A 111 -7.97 -22.19 -13.13
C GLU A 111 -8.07 -22.26 -14.66
N LYS A 112 -6.93 -22.12 -15.35
CA LYS A 112 -6.92 -22.14 -16.82
C LYS A 112 -5.55 -22.49 -17.38
N HIS A 113 -5.52 -23.34 -18.41
CA HIS A 113 -4.30 -23.69 -19.16
C HIS A 113 -3.12 -24.16 -18.27
N GLY A 114 -3.40 -24.94 -17.23
CA GLY A 114 -2.38 -25.44 -16.30
C GLY A 114 -1.95 -24.43 -15.22
N HIS A 115 -2.54 -23.24 -15.19
CA HIS A 115 -2.40 -22.29 -14.09
C HIS A 115 -3.50 -22.52 -13.06
N VAL A 116 -3.13 -22.66 -11.79
CA VAL A 116 -4.08 -22.76 -10.65
C VAL A 116 -4.98 -21.52 -10.55
N SER A 117 -6.12 -21.66 -9.88
CA SER A 117 -7.01 -20.52 -9.61
C SER A 117 -6.27 -19.39 -8.87
N GLY A 118 -6.77 -18.17 -8.99
CA GLY A 118 -6.20 -17.03 -8.29
C GLY A 118 -6.25 -17.18 -6.77
N LEU A 119 -7.34 -17.72 -6.25
CA LEU A 119 -7.51 -18.07 -4.84
C LEU A 119 -6.44 -19.06 -4.37
N ASP A 120 -6.22 -20.15 -5.11
CA ASP A 120 -5.21 -21.17 -4.77
C ASP A 120 -3.79 -20.61 -4.91
N LEU A 121 -3.54 -19.77 -5.92
CA LEU A 121 -2.25 -19.10 -6.07
C LEU A 121 -1.94 -18.21 -4.87
N VAL A 122 -2.89 -17.38 -4.43
CA VAL A 122 -2.71 -16.53 -3.25
C VAL A 122 -2.49 -17.38 -2.01
N LYS A 123 -3.30 -18.43 -1.81
CA LYS A 123 -3.18 -19.34 -0.68
C LYS A 123 -1.81 -20.02 -0.61
N ALA A 124 -1.26 -20.41 -1.76
CA ALA A 124 0.05 -21.05 -1.83
C ALA A 124 1.20 -20.06 -1.64
N LYS A 125 1.15 -18.88 -2.27
CA LYS A 125 2.33 -18.00 -2.42
C LYS A 125 2.43 -16.90 -1.39
N VAL A 126 1.30 -16.43 -0.86
CA VAL A 126 1.26 -15.23 -0.02
C VAL A 126 1.41 -15.63 1.46
N ALA A 127 2.42 -15.08 2.11
CA ALA A 127 2.66 -15.25 3.54
C ALA A 127 1.68 -14.39 4.37
N LYS A 128 1.49 -13.13 3.95
CA LYS A 128 0.55 -12.18 4.56
C LYS A 128 0.19 -11.07 3.60
N TRP A 129 -1.00 -10.52 3.78
CA TRP A 129 -1.42 -9.26 3.18
C TRP A 129 -1.40 -8.15 4.24
N VAL A 130 -0.78 -7.02 3.94
CA VAL A 130 -0.78 -5.82 4.77
C VAL A 130 -1.66 -4.77 4.09
N CYS A 131 -2.78 -4.43 4.73
CA CYS A 131 -3.84 -3.63 4.15
C CYS A 131 -3.97 -2.27 4.86
N MET A 132 -3.70 -1.17 4.17
CA MET A 132 -4.04 0.16 4.66
C MET A 132 -5.53 0.41 4.46
N GLY A 133 -6.29 0.49 5.56
CA GLY A 133 -7.72 0.72 5.52
C GLY A 133 -8.39 0.44 6.87
N GLY A 134 -9.59 0.99 7.03
CA GLY A 134 -10.38 0.89 8.25
C GLY A 134 -10.00 1.92 9.31
N ASN A 135 -10.85 2.04 10.32
CA ASN A 135 -10.57 2.76 11.56
C ASN A 135 -10.83 1.79 12.73
N PHE A 136 -9.80 1.36 13.47
CA PHE A 136 -9.96 0.41 14.58
C PHE A 136 -9.98 1.16 15.91
N ILE A 137 -11.08 1.87 16.17
CA ILE A 137 -11.18 2.81 17.30
C ILE A 137 -12.25 2.36 18.28
N GLY A 138 -11.99 2.52 19.59
CA GLY A 138 -12.93 2.19 20.66
C GLY A 138 -12.76 0.77 21.19
N MET A 139 -13.65 0.39 22.13
CA MET A 139 -13.70 -0.92 22.77
C MET A 139 -15.17 -1.40 22.82
N PRO A 140 -15.60 -2.35 21.97
CA PRO A 140 -14.82 -2.99 20.91
C PRO A 140 -14.40 -2.00 19.80
N PRO A 141 -13.29 -2.27 19.06
CA PRO A 141 -12.91 -1.46 17.91
C PRO A 141 -13.99 -1.48 16.84
N LYS A 142 -14.30 -0.32 16.27
CA LYS A 142 -15.26 -0.18 15.17
C LYS A 142 -14.88 0.97 14.26
N ASP A 143 -15.40 0.92 13.03
CA ASP A 143 -15.17 1.97 12.06
C ASP A 143 -15.84 3.30 12.47
N ASP A 144 -15.21 4.41 12.09
CA ASP A 144 -15.82 5.72 12.04
C ASP A 144 -15.57 6.35 10.65
N LEU A 145 -16.51 6.09 9.74
CA LEU A 145 -16.44 6.57 8.35
C LEU A 145 -16.40 8.11 8.26
N LYS A 146 -16.72 8.85 9.32
CA LYS A 146 -16.57 10.33 9.36
C LYS A 146 -15.11 10.75 9.36
N LEU A 147 -14.21 9.89 9.86
CA LEU A 147 -12.76 10.10 9.75
C LEU A 147 -12.26 9.86 8.32
N GLY A 148 -13.08 9.19 7.51
CA GLY A 148 -12.83 8.78 6.12
C GLY A 148 -12.23 7.38 6.04
N ASN A 149 -12.39 6.70 4.90
CA ASN A 149 -11.70 5.46 4.57
C ASN A 149 -11.75 5.20 3.06
N VAL A 150 -11.06 6.03 2.28
CA VAL A 150 -11.19 6.00 0.81
C VAL A 150 -10.79 4.67 0.18
N ASN A 151 -9.87 3.91 0.79
CA ASN A 151 -9.42 2.62 0.27
C ASN A 151 -10.53 1.56 0.31
N PHE A 152 -11.43 1.63 1.29
CA PHE A 152 -12.61 0.75 1.35
C PHE A 152 -13.83 1.38 0.66
N GLN A 153 -13.97 2.70 0.67
CA GLN A 153 -15.20 3.36 0.19
C GLN A 153 -15.27 3.54 -1.33
N ARG A 154 -14.14 3.77 -2.02
CA ARG A 154 -14.14 4.12 -3.45
C ARG A 154 -14.45 2.94 -4.37
N ASP A 155 -14.11 1.73 -3.92
CA ASP A 155 -14.54 0.48 -4.54
C ASP A 155 -14.99 -0.49 -3.43
N ALA A 156 -16.13 -0.15 -2.83
CA ALA A 156 -16.70 -0.88 -1.70
C ALA A 156 -17.01 -2.34 -2.02
N ALA A 157 -17.44 -2.63 -3.25
CA ALA A 157 -17.71 -4.00 -3.67
C ALA A 157 -16.43 -4.85 -3.65
N SER A 158 -15.33 -4.36 -4.24
CA SER A 158 -14.05 -5.08 -4.20
C SER A 158 -13.47 -5.17 -2.80
N ALA A 159 -13.63 -4.12 -1.97
CA ALA A 159 -13.15 -4.15 -0.60
C ALA A 159 -13.93 -5.16 0.25
N PHE A 160 -15.25 -5.14 0.16
CA PHE A 160 -16.12 -6.11 0.80
C PHE A 160 -15.73 -7.54 0.41
N ASP A 161 -15.66 -7.81 -0.89
CA ASP A 161 -15.40 -9.14 -1.41
C ASP A 161 -14.02 -9.69 -0.97
N VAL A 162 -12.96 -8.90 -1.15
CA VAL A 162 -11.60 -9.33 -0.81
C VAL A 162 -11.46 -9.58 0.70
N ILE A 163 -12.02 -8.72 1.55
CA ILE A 163 -11.89 -8.86 3.01
C ILE A 163 -12.62 -10.11 3.51
N HIS A 164 -13.77 -10.46 2.91
CA HIS A 164 -14.53 -11.66 3.28
C HIS A 164 -13.90 -12.95 2.75
N HIS A 165 -13.27 -12.90 1.57
CA HIS A 165 -12.80 -14.10 0.88
C HIS A 165 -11.28 -14.28 0.89
N TRP A 166 -10.52 -13.39 1.55
CA TRP A 166 -9.07 -13.51 1.63
C TRP A 166 -8.65 -14.85 2.26
N PRO A 167 -7.86 -15.70 1.57
CA PRO A 167 -7.60 -17.07 2.01
C PRO A 167 -6.46 -17.20 3.03
N GLY A 168 -5.75 -16.10 3.33
CA GLY A 168 -4.52 -16.13 4.15
C GLY A 168 -4.55 -15.15 5.32
N ALA A 169 -3.37 -14.89 5.89
CA ALA A 169 -3.22 -13.88 6.94
C ALA A 169 -3.38 -12.46 6.37
N VAL A 170 -4.08 -11.59 7.10
CA VAL A 170 -4.19 -10.15 6.82
C VAL A 170 -3.91 -9.33 8.06
N VAL A 171 -3.12 -8.27 7.89
CA VAL A 171 -2.86 -7.25 8.90
C VAL A 171 -3.42 -5.93 8.41
N PHE A 172 -4.42 -5.42 9.10
CA PHE A 172 -4.97 -4.10 8.83
C PHE A 172 -4.15 -3.01 9.51
N VAL A 173 -3.85 -1.97 8.74
CA VAL A 173 -3.21 -0.74 9.21
C VAL A 173 -4.27 0.34 9.15
N GLY A 174 -4.98 0.49 10.26
CA GLY A 174 -6.05 1.46 10.40
C GLY A 174 -5.55 2.89 10.32
N ARG A 175 -6.46 3.81 10.05
CA ARG A 175 -6.13 5.23 9.90
C ARG A 175 -5.60 5.85 11.19
N GLU A 176 -6.00 5.39 12.35
CA GLU A 176 -5.44 5.80 13.65
C GLU A 176 -3.94 5.51 13.82
N ILE A 177 -3.34 4.72 12.93
CA ILE A 177 -1.91 4.40 12.94
C ILE A 177 -1.06 5.41 12.15
N GLY A 178 -1.62 6.08 11.15
CA GLY A 178 -0.83 6.97 10.28
C GLY A 178 -1.61 8.09 9.59
N SER A 179 -2.91 8.20 9.83
CA SER A 179 -3.83 9.24 9.36
C SER A 179 -4.62 9.80 10.54
N VAL A 180 -5.57 10.71 10.33
CA VAL A 180 -6.45 11.20 11.40
C VAL A 180 -7.13 10.00 12.08
N PRO A 181 -7.07 9.82 13.42
CA PRO A 181 -6.63 10.80 14.43
C PRO A 181 -5.18 10.66 14.94
N SER A 182 -4.33 9.84 14.33
CA SER A 182 -2.94 9.54 14.76
C SER A 182 -2.10 10.77 15.11
N GLY A 183 -2.17 11.85 14.32
CA GLY A 183 -1.28 13.02 14.46
C GLY A 183 0.12 12.86 13.84
N LEU A 184 0.50 11.65 13.40
CA LEU A 184 1.77 11.37 12.73
C LEU A 184 1.86 12.06 11.37
N THR A 185 2.96 12.79 11.12
CA THR A 185 3.16 13.46 9.84
C THR A 185 4.62 13.46 9.35
N ALA A 186 4.80 13.39 8.03
CA ALA A 186 6.11 13.52 7.38
C ALA A 186 5.97 14.11 5.97
N GLY A 187 7.08 14.52 5.37
CA GLY A 187 7.14 14.95 3.96
C GLY A 187 7.77 16.32 3.72
N ALA A 188 7.72 17.26 4.68
CA ALA A 188 8.38 18.57 4.50
C ALA A 188 9.90 18.44 4.34
N CYS A 189 10.50 17.38 4.91
CA CYS A 189 11.91 17.02 4.75
C CYS A 189 12.32 16.78 3.30
N LEU A 190 11.39 16.46 2.39
CA LEU A 190 11.68 16.28 0.96
C LEU A 190 12.26 17.55 0.31
N ALA A 191 12.05 18.73 0.90
CA ALA A 191 12.71 19.98 0.51
C ALA A 191 14.25 19.88 0.50
N GLN A 192 14.81 18.96 1.29
CA GLN A 192 16.25 18.73 1.44
C GLN A 192 16.80 17.75 0.39
N THR A 193 15.93 17.07 -0.36
CA THR A 193 16.35 16.15 -1.45
C THR A 193 16.57 16.90 -2.76
N PRO A 194 17.30 16.34 -3.75
CA PRO A 194 17.49 16.99 -5.05
C PRO A 194 16.20 17.43 -5.74
N ALA A 195 16.26 18.51 -6.55
CA ALA A 195 15.09 19.05 -7.24
C ALA A 195 14.54 18.11 -8.33
N ASP A 196 15.38 17.22 -8.85
CA ASP A 196 15.05 16.14 -9.78
C ASP A 196 14.62 14.86 -9.05
N ASN A 197 14.19 14.93 -7.78
CA ASN A 197 13.52 13.83 -7.11
C ASN A 197 12.00 13.83 -7.42
N PRO A 198 11.44 12.81 -8.10
CA PRO A 198 10.02 12.77 -8.44
C PRO A 198 9.11 12.74 -7.21
N VAL A 199 9.55 12.18 -6.08
CA VAL A 199 8.77 12.17 -4.83
C VAL A 199 8.69 13.57 -4.23
N ARG A 200 9.79 14.33 -4.24
CA ARG A 200 9.81 15.75 -3.83
C ARG A 200 8.83 16.55 -4.67
N MET A 201 8.86 16.37 -5.99
CA MET A 201 7.98 17.11 -6.90
C MET A 201 6.52 16.66 -6.78
N ALA A 202 6.26 15.38 -6.52
CA ALA A 202 4.90 14.89 -6.28
C ALA A 202 4.25 15.59 -5.07
N TYR A 203 5.00 15.71 -3.97
CA TYR A 203 4.57 16.47 -2.79
C TYR A 203 4.36 17.95 -3.12
N PHE A 204 5.30 18.56 -3.84
CA PHE A 204 5.19 19.96 -4.26
C PHE A 204 3.91 20.23 -5.04
N HIS A 205 3.64 19.45 -6.10
CA HIS A 205 2.45 19.63 -6.95
C HIS A 205 1.15 19.34 -6.20
N TYR A 206 1.15 18.36 -5.28
CA TYR A 206 -0.05 18.02 -4.53
C TYR A 206 -0.46 19.14 -3.54
N PHE A 207 0.51 19.78 -2.88
CA PHE A 207 0.27 20.79 -1.83
C PHE A 207 0.49 22.24 -2.26
N GLY A 208 1.09 22.49 -3.44
CA GLY A 208 1.58 23.82 -3.84
C GLY A 208 2.84 24.25 -3.10
N GLY A 209 3.59 23.30 -2.52
CA GLY A 209 4.76 23.55 -1.67
C GLY A 209 5.19 22.30 -0.90
N GLN A 210 6.36 22.36 -0.24
CA GLN A 210 6.81 21.26 0.61
C GLN A 210 6.10 21.31 1.95
N LYS A 211 5.39 20.24 2.31
CA LYS A 211 4.55 20.18 3.49
C LYS A 211 4.49 18.77 4.06
N ASN A 212 4.35 18.68 5.37
CA ASN A 212 4.00 17.44 6.04
C ASN A 212 2.58 16.99 5.67
N ARG A 213 2.44 15.69 5.45
CA ARG A 213 1.18 14.97 5.28
C ARG A 213 1.10 13.85 6.30
N HIS A 214 -0.10 13.35 6.54
CA HIS A 214 -0.23 12.08 7.24
C HIS A 214 0.54 10.97 6.50
N VAL A 215 0.87 9.90 7.19
CA VAL A 215 1.84 8.89 6.75
C VAL A 215 1.26 7.50 6.56
N ALA A 216 -0.08 7.34 6.53
CA ALA A 216 -0.79 6.07 6.41
C ALA A 216 -0.09 5.04 5.49
N ASP A 217 0.09 5.38 4.22
CA ASP A 217 0.64 4.45 3.22
C ASP A 217 2.10 4.05 3.51
N ILE A 218 2.92 5.01 3.98
CA ILE A 218 4.34 4.76 4.24
C ILE A 218 4.56 4.04 5.58
N VAL A 219 3.68 4.18 6.58
CA VAL A 219 3.72 3.34 7.80
C VAL A 219 3.23 1.93 7.52
N THR A 220 2.23 1.75 6.64
CA THR A 220 1.81 0.42 6.17
C THR A 220 2.97 -0.32 5.49
N THR A 221 3.70 0.38 4.62
CA THR A 221 4.89 -0.18 3.96
C THR A 221 6.01 -0.47 4.95
N LEU A 222 6.24 0.43 5.92
CA LEU A 222 7.26 0.25 6.96
C LEU A 222 6.97 -1.00 7.81
N TYR A 223 5.72 -1.20 8.23
CA TYR A 223 5.31 -2.41 8.95
C TYR A 223 5.48 -3.67 8.10
N ALA A 224 5.11 -3.64 6.82
CA ALA A 224 5.23 -4.80 5.95
C ALA A 224 6.66 -5.35 5.91
N VAL A 225 7.65 -4.45 5.89
CA VAL A 225 9.08 -4.79 5.83
C VAL A 225 9.68 -5.04 7.22
N ARG A 226 9.47 -4.13 8.18
CA ARG A 226 10.17 -4.16 9.48
C ARG A 226 9.41 -4.88 10.59
N GLY A 227 8.13 -5.17 10.40
CA GLY A 227 7.26 -5.72 11.43
C GLY A 227 6.97 -4.72 12.55
N LEU A 228 6.72 -5.23 13.76
CA LEU A 228 6.29 -4.42 14.91
C LEU A 228 7.40 -3.53 15.47
N ARG A 229 8.60 -4.09 15.69
CA ARG A 229 9.73 -3.45 16.39
C ARG A 229 9.26 -2.59 17.57
N ASP A 230 9.90 -1.44 17.77
CA ASP A 230 9.48 -0.43 18.74
C ASP A 230 8.48 0.57 18.14
N TYR A 231 7.83 0.23 17.02
CA TYR A 231 6.88 1.10 16.34
C TYR A 231 5.45 0.86 16.80
N TRP A 232 5.00 -0.39 16.80
CA TRP A 232 3.60 -0.74 16.99
C TRP A 232 3.44 -1.99 17.86
N ASP A 233 2.26 -2.11 18.44
CA ASP A 233 1.74 -3.36 18.97
C ASP A 233 0.69 -3.91 17.98
N MET A 234 0.10 -5.07 18.26
CA MET A 234 -0.87 -5.70 17.37
C MET A 234 -1.94 -6.43 18.16
N SER A 235 -3.20 -6.28 17.72
CA SER A 235 -4.29 -7.13 18.16
C SER A 235 -4.39 -8.34 17.24
N THR A 236 -4.31 -9.55 17.78
CA THR A 236 -4.30 -10.81 17.02
C THR A 236 -5.52 -11.68 17.27
N SER A 237 -6.50 -11.18 18.03
CA SER A 237 -7.70 -11.90 18.40
C SER A 237 -8.93 -11.21 17.82
N GLY A 238 -9.49 -11.79 16.76
CA GLY A 238 -10.75 -11.35 16.18
C GLY A 238 -10.75 -11.24 14.67
N THR A 239 -11.89 -10.81 14.15
CA THR A 239 -12.12 -10.61 12.73
C THR A 239 -12.93 -9.34 12.54
N MET A 240 -12.76 -8.71 11.38
CA MET A 240 -13.62 -7.62 10.95
C MET A 240 -14.98 -8.20 10.54
N ASP A 241 -16.05 -7.79 11.22
CA ASP A 241 -17.43 -7.98 10.75
C ASP A 241 -17.80 -6.78 9.87
N LEU A 242 -17.36 -6.84 8.61
CA LEU A 242 -17.51 -5.76 7.64
C LEU A 242 -18.88 -5.84 6.96
N HIS A 243 -19.61 -4.73 6.93
CA HIS A 243 -20.87 -4.63 6.22
C HIS A 243 -20.70 -3.96 4.84
N GLU A 244 -21.65 -4.15 3.93
CA GLU A 244 -21.62 -3.58 2.57
C GLU A 244 -21.49 -2.05 2.53
N ASN A 245 -21.95 -1.36 3.58
CA ASN A 245 -21.82 0.09 3.73
C ASN A 245 -20.42 0.55 4.20
N MET A 246 -19.47 -0.38 4.32
CA MET A 246 -18.08 -0.22 4.79
C MET A 246 -17.93 0.16 6.27
N THR A 247 -19.01 0.11 7.05
CA THR A 247 -18.90 0.08 8.51
C THR A 247 -18.52 -1.31 8.98
N PHE A 248 -17.79 -1.40 10.09
CA PHE A 248 -17.49 -2.68 10.71
C PHE A 248 -17.40 -2.54 12.24
N GLU A 249 -17.58 -3.67 12.91
CA GLU A 249 -17.16 -3.88 14.29
C GLU A 249 -16.14 -5.02 14.32
N TRP A 250 -15.14 -4.92 15.21
CA TRP A 250 -14.19 -5.98 15.42
C TRP A 250 -14.79 -7.03 16.37
N GLN A 251 -14.99 -8.24 15.86
CA GLN A 251 -15.60 -9.33 16.62
C GLN A 251 -14.53 -10.25 17.20
N PRO A 252 -14.54 -10.55 18.51
CA PRO A 252 -13.65 -11.54 19.10
C PRO A 252 -13.79 -12.90 18.43
N LYS A 253 -12.67 -13.49 18.05
CA LYS A 253 -12.58 -14.80 17.40
C LYS A 253 -11.20 -15.39 17.68
N ALA A 254 -11.17 -16.59 18.24
CA ALA A 254 -9.93 -17.35 18.42
C ALA A 254 -9.40 -17.82 17.06
N ASP A 255 -8.08 -17.97 16.95
CA ASP A 255 -7.38 -18.50 15.77
C ASP A 255 -7.75 -17.79 14.45
N ALA A 256 -8.01 -16.48 14.52
CA ALA A 256 -8.33 -15.70 13.35
C ALA A 256 -7.08 -15.40 12.52
N SER A 257 -7.24 -15.40 11.19
CA SER A 257 -6.20 -14.98 10.24
C SER A 257 -6.12 -13.46 10.08
N GLN A 258 -6.94 -12.70 10.82
CA GLN A 258 -6.99 -11.25 10.75
C GLN A 258 -6.36 -10.63 12.01
N SER A 259 -5.61 -9.55 11.82
CA SER A 259 -5.09 -8.71 12.90
C SER A 259 -5.14 -7.24 12.49
N TYR A 260 -4.98 -6.34 13.46
CA TYR A 260 -4.80 -4.92 13.18
C TYR A 260 -3.73 -4.31 14.08
N LEU A 261 -3.04 -3.30 13.55
CA LEU A 261 -1.99 -2.60 14.30
C LEU A 261 -2.56 -1.72 15.39
N LEU A 262 -1.79 -1.60 16.47
CA LEU A 262 -2.03 -0.70 17.58
C LEU A 262 -0.83 0.25 17.69
N LYS A 263 -1.08 1.49 18.09
CA LYS A 263 0.00 2.37 18.50
C LYS A 263 0.70 1.80 19.72
N LYS A 264 2.03 1.80 19.70
CA LYS A 264 2.83 1.46 20.88
C LYS A 264 2.90 2.65 21.83
N LEU A 265 2.69 2.39 23.12
CA LEU A 265 2.64 3.41 24.16
C LEU A 265 3.71 3.18 25.24
N PRO A 266 5.02 3.35 24.93
CA PRO A 266 6.06 3.30 25.95
C PRO A 266 5.76 4.32 27.06
N ASP A 267 5.72 3.85 28.30
CA ASP A 267 5.37 4.65 29.48
C ASP A 267 4.02 5.39 29.36
N GLY A 268 3.08 4.84 28.58
CA GLY A 268 1.75 5.42 28.35
C GLY A 268 1.71 6.55 27.31
N HIS A 269 2.80 6.84 26.61
CA HIS A 269 2.89 7.92 25.62
C HIS A 269 3.09 7.40 24.19
N PRO A 270 2.47 8.00 23.16
CA PRO A 270 2.76 7.66 21.77
C PRO A 270 4.23 7.88 21.43
N ASN A 271 4.86 6.90 20.80
CA ASN A 271 6.21 6.96 20.25
C ASN A 271 6.29 7.73 18.90
N ASP A 272 5.31 8.59 18.60
CA ASP A 272 5.09 9.16 17.27
C ASP A 272 6.34 9.88 16.72
N ARG A 273 7.06 10.62 17.57
CA ARG A 273 8.28 11.36 17.17
C ARG A 273 9.41 10.45 16.70
N TYR A 274 9.51 9.26 17.28
CA TYR A 274 10.48 8.25 16.85
C TYR A 274 10.10 7.68 15.47
N ILE A 275 8.82 7.42 15.23
CA ILE A 275 8.35 6.96 13.92
C ILE A 275 8.57 8.05 12.87
N GLU A 276 8.24 9.31 13.17
CA GLU A 276 8.48 10.44 12.25
C GLU A 276 9.96 10.61 11.89
N SER A 277 10.88 10.44 12.85
CA SER A 277 12.31 10.54 12.55
C SER A 277 12.77 9.43 11.61
N VAL A 278 12.33 8.19 11.83
CA VAL A 278 12.59 7.04 10.94
C VAL A 278 12.03 7.29 9.53
N LEU A 279 10.79 7.79 9.43
CA LEU A 279 10.18 8.10 8.14
C LEU A 279 10.92 9.23 7.42
N ASN A 280 11.31 10.29 8.13
CA ASN A 280 12.06 11.39 7.54
C ASN A 280 13.43 10.93 7.03
N GLU A 281 14.15 10.09 7.78
CA GLU A 281 15.41 9.49 7.36
C GLU A 281 15.25 8.67 6.07
N LEU A 282 14.18 7.85 5.99
CA LEU A 282 13.90 7.06 4.79
C LEU A 282 13.51 7.96 3.60
N LEU A 283 12.69 9.00 3.81
CA LEU A 283 12.22 9.89 2.74
C LEU A 283 13.33 10.75 2.14
N THR A 284 14.35 11.11 2.93
CA THR A 284 15.49 11.91 2.44
C THR A 284 16.65 11.08 1.93
N GLN A 285 16.60 9.75 2.07
CA GLN A 285 17.64 8.87 1.56
C GLN A 285 17.74 8.94 0.03
N PRO A 286 18.92 9.24 -0.55
CA PRO A 286 19.12 9.18 -1.98
C PRO A 286 19.07 7.73 -2.49
N PRO A 287 18.72 7.50 -3.76
CA PRO A 287 18.86 6.18 -4.39
C PRO A 287 20.28 5.62 -4.21
N GLN A 288 20.39 4.34 -3.85
CA GLN A 288 21.70 3.66 -3.82
C GLN A 288 22.33 3.57 -5.21
N HIS A 289 21.50 3.35 -6.23
CA HIS A 289 21.89 3.31 -7.63
C HIS A 289 21.03 4.33 -8.37
N ARG A 290 21.64 5.37 -8.93
CA ARG A 290 20.95 6.31 -9.81
C ARG A 290 21.04 5.77 -11.24
N ALA A 291 19.91 5.64 -11.92
CA ALA A 291 19.96 5.47 -13.37
C ALA A 291 20.68 6.70 -13.98
N PRO A 292 21.59 6.49 -14.94
CA PRO A 292 22.30 7.60 -15.59
C PRO A 292 21.34 8.56 -16.32
#